data_AF-A0A956JU00-F1
#
_entry.id   AF-A0A956JU00-F1
#
_cell.length_a   1.000
_cell.length_b   1.000
_cell.length_c   1.000
_cell.angle_alpha   90.00
_cell.angle_beta   90.00
_cell.angle_gamma   90.00
#
_symmetry.space_group_name_H-M   'P 1'
#
loop_
_entity.id
_entity.type
_entity.pdbx_description
1 polymer ?
#
loop_
_entity_poly.entity_id
_entity_poly.type
_entity_poly.pdbx_seq_one_letter_code
_entity_poly.pdbx_strand_id
1 'polypeptide(L)'
;MNRHILEQPFAAELIRQRRGTHGKSLSYVEGAEYVRRLNEALEGNWSFDVMNFEVRDAEVVVLGRLSTNGVSKMAFGGTSITVSRDGEIVSVADDLKAACTDALKKAASLMGVGLSLYQDGQPLDPKASTKPTSNGANGQSRQHRESSGNGDGNGNGRQHGASDRITQRQLSAIWSMGRKLGQSADQIRDEAMRRFGVQPEFLAKHDASTLITELGEALAGP
;
A
#
# COMPACT_ATOMS: atom_id res chain seq x y z
N MET A 1 -9.78 30.40 -4.78
CA MET A 1 -9.04 29.11 -4.89
C MET A 1 -7.56 29.38 -5.06
N ASN A 2 -6.76 29.07 -4.03
CA ASN A 2 -5.31 29.16 -4.10
C ASN A 2 -4.71 27.78 -4.42
N ARG A 3 -4.46 27.54 -5.71
CA ARG A 3 -3.95 26.24 -6.21
C ARG A 3 -2.59 25.86 -5.61
N HIS A 4 -1.75 26.84 -5.33
CA HIS A 4 -0.43 26.60 -4.73
C HIS A 4 -0.54 25.94 -3.35
N ILE A 5 -1.51 26.35 -2.54
CA ILE A 5 -1.78 25.76 -1.21
C ILE A 5 -2.31 24.33 -1.34
N LEU A 6 -3.11 24.00 -2.36
CA LEU A 6 -3.61 22.64 -2.57
C LEU A 6 -2.49 21.67 -2.93
N GLU A 7 -1.60 22.06 -3.85
CA GLU A 7 -0.58 21.19 -4.44
C GLU A 7 0.69 21.08 -3.59
N GLN A 8 0.85 21.92 -2.55
CA GLN A 8 2.02 21.85 -1.68
C GLN A 8 2.11 20.48 -0.99
N PRO A 9 3.32 19.88 -0.91
CA PRO A 9 3.54 18.67 -0.14
C PRO A 9 3.10 18.84 1.32
N PHE A 10 2.59 17.79 1.94
CA PHE A 10 2.41 17.79 3.40
C PHE A 10 3.78 17.84 4.09
N ALA A 11 3.84 18.51 5.24
CA ALA A 11 5.03 18.47 6.09
C ALA A 11 5.36 17.03 6.48
N ALA A 12 6.65 16.68 6.51
CA ALA A 12 7.09 15.30 6.73
C ALA A 12 6.58 14.71 8.05
N GLU A 13 6.42 15.53 9.09
CA GLU A 13 5.85 15.16 10.40
C GLU A 13 4.38 14.72 10.37
N LEU A 14 3.62 15.15 9.35
CA LEU A 14 2.24 14.75 9.13
C LEU A 14 2.12 13.43 8.37
N ILE A 15 3.22 12.98 7.75
CA ILE A 15 3.26 11.75 6.96
C ILE A 15 3.46 10.58 7.92
N ARG A 16 2.42 9.77 8.03
CA ARG A 16 2.39 8.53 8.81
C ARG A 16 2.68 7.35 7.89
N GLN A 17 3.09 6.24 8.50
CA GLN A 17 3.28 4.98 7.80
C GLN A 17 2.35 3.92 8.36
N ARG A 18 1.72 3.16 7.46
CA ARG A 18 0.96 1.96 7.81
C ARG A 18 1.52 0.77 7.06
N ARG A 19 1.41 -0.41 7.67
CA ARG A 19 1.73 -1.66 6.99
C ARG A 19 0.68 -1.93 5.91
N GLY A 20 1.09 -1.89 4.66
CA GLY A 20 0.30 -2.29 3.51
C GLY A 20 0.41 -3.78 3.21
N THR A 21 -0.25 -4.20 2.13
CA THR A 21 -0.26 -5.59 1.66
C THR A 21 1.16 -6.03 1.26
N HIS A 22 1.48 -7.31 1.45
CA HIS A 22 2.78 -7.90 1.11
C HIS A 22 3.99 -7.28 1.84
N GLY A 23 3.79 -6.71 3.03
CA GLY A 23 4.88 -6.16 3.85
C GLY A 23 5.43 -4.82 3.38
N LYS A 24 4.80 -4.18 2.38
CA LYS A 24 5.14 -2.81 1.97
C LYS A 24 4.66 -1.81 3.03
N SER A 25 5.44 -0.77 3.29
CA SER A 25 4.98 0.37 4.09
C SER A 25 4.31 1.37 3.16
N LEU A 26 3.11 1.85 3.52
CA LEU A 26 2.37 2.87 2.77
C LEU A 26 2.37 4.16 3.58
N SER A 27 2.83 5.23 2.95
CA SER A 27 2.74 6.59 3.50
C SER A 27 1.32 7.11 3.37
N TYR A 28 0.81 7.72 4.44
CA TYR A 28 -0.51 8.35 4.44
C TYR A 28 -0.52 9.60 5.33
N VAL A 29 -1.54 10.42 5.15
CA VAL A 29 -1.79 11.60 5.99
C VAL A 29 -3.22 11.52 6.50
N GLU A 30 -3.44 11.96 7.74
CA GLU A 30 -4.74 11.93 8.40
C GLU A 30 -5.77 12.82 7.70
N GLY A 31 -7.06 12.42 7.76
CA GLY A 31 -8.14 13.13 7.07
C GLY A 31 -8.29 14.60 7.49
N ALA A 32 -8.02 14.92 8.75
CA ALA A 32 -8.07 16.27 9.28
C ALA A 32 -7.12 17.24 8.55
N GLU A 33 -5.98 16.76 8.07
CA GLU A 33 -4.99 17.57 7.35
C GLU A 33 -5.45 17.91 5.93
N TYR A 34 -6.21 17.02 5.29
CA TYR A 34 -6.88 17.31 4.02
C TYR A 34 -7.95 18.38 4.21
N VAL A 35 -8.77 18.25 5.25
CA VAL A 35 -9.81 19.24 5.59
C VAL A 35 -9.18 20.62 5.86
N ARG A 36 -8.09 20.68 6.64
CA ARG A 36 -7.38 21.94 6.90
C ARG A 36 -6.87 22.58 5.61
N ARG A 37 -6.25 21.79 4.73
CA ARG A 37 -5.74 22.29 3.44
C ARG A 37 -6.85 22.80 2.52
N LEU A 38 -7.98 22.09 2.46
CA LEU A 38 -9.14 22.53 1.70
C LEU A 38 -9.72 23.83 2.27
N ASN A 39 -9.87 23.93 3.59
CA ASN A 39 -10.34 25.14 4.25
C ASN A 39 -9.43 26.34 3.98
N GLU A 40 -8.11 26.16 4.06
CA GLU A 40 -7.13 27.22 3.80
C GLU A 40 -7.12 27.63 2.32
N ALA A 41 -7.00 26.67 1.40
CA ALA A 41 -6.86 26.98 -0.02
C ALA A 41 -8.15 27.48 -0.70
N LEU A 42 -9.31 27.08 -0.14
CA LEU A 42 -10.62 27.38 -0.70
C LEU A 42 -11.41 28.36 0.19
N GLU A 43 -10.82 28.85 1.28
CA GLU A 43 -11.45 29.78 2.23
C GLU A 43 -12.79 29.23 2.76
N GLY A 44 -12.85 27.92 3.00
CA GLY A 44 -14.07 27.21 3.38
C GLY A 44 -15.14 27.06 2.28
N ASN A 45 -14.92 27.60 1.09
CA ASN A 45 -15.86 27.51 -0.04
C ASN A 45 -15.73 26.17 -0.79
N TRP A 46 -16.08 25.09 -0.11
CA TRP A 46 -16.18 23.76 -0.66
C TRP A 46 -17.24 22.94 0.06
N SER A 47 -17.72 21.90 -0.60
CA SER A 47 -18.67 20.93 -0.04
C SER A 47 -18.23 19.51 -0.37
N PHE A 48 -18.62 18.58 0.48
CA PHE A 48 -18.44 17.16 0.23
C PHE A 48 -19.77 16.43 0.45
N ASP A 49 -20.26 15.80 -0.61
CA ASP A 49 -21.50 15.04 -0.61
C ASP A 49 -21.19 13.54 -0.66
N VAL A 50 -21.90 12.75 0.13
CA VAL A 50 -21.97 11.30 -0.05
C VAL A 50 -23.04 11.03 -1.12
N MET A 51 -22.60 10.59 -2.30
CA MET A 51 -23.49 10.36 -3.44
C MET A 51 -24.13 8.97 -3.41
N ASN A 52 -23.36 7.97 -2.96
CA ASN A 52 -23.83 6.61 -2.76
C ASN A 52 -22.96 5.92 -1.70
N PHE A 53 -23.50 4.90 -1.04
CA PHE A 53 -22.72 3.96 -0.24
C PHE A 53 -23.28 2.54 -0.39
N GLU A 54 -22.39 1.56 -0.31
CA GLU A 54 -22.72 0.14 -0.32
C GLU A 54 -22.06 -0.52 0.89
N VAL A 55 -22.85 -1.28 1.65
CA VAL A 55 -22.35 -2.21 2.66
C VAL A 55 -22.40 -3.61 2.05
N ARG A 56 -21.24 -4.24 1.92
CA ARG A 56 -21.07 -5.60 1.41
C ARG A 56 -20.60 -6.51 2.55
N ASP A 57 -20.53 -7.82 2.31
CA ASP A 57 -20.24 -8.79 3.37
C ASP A 57 -18.90 -8.55 4.10
N ALA A 58 -17.89 -8.02 3.41
CA ALA A 58 -16.55 -7.81 3.98
C ALA A 58 -16.04 -6.36 3.90
N GLU A 59 -16.77 -5.45 3.25
CA GLU A 59 -16.32 -4.08 3.02
C GLU A 59 -17.46 -3.09 2.93
N VAL A 60 -17.13 -1.84 3.17
CA VAL A 60 -17.98 -0.68 2.91
C VAL A 60 -17.33 0.15 1.83
N VAL A 61 -18.12 0.58 0.84
CA VAL A 61 -17.68 1.45 -0.25
C VAL A 61 -18.54 2.70 -0.28
N VAL A 62 -17.90 3.87 -0.39
CA VAL A 62 -18.56 5.18 -0.47
C VAL A 62 -18.13 5.90 -1.74
N LEU A 63 -19.09 6.39 -2.52
CA LEU A 63 -18.86 7.33 -3.60
C LEU A 63 -19.05 8.76 -3.08
N GLY A 64 -17.95 9.50 -2.94
CA GLY A 64 -17.95 10.89 -2.49
C GLY A 64 -17.79 11.87 -3.65
N ARG A 65 -18.38 13.06 -3.52
CA ARG A 65 -18.20 14.19 -4.44
C ARG A 65 -17.68 15.41 -3.68
N LEU A 66 -16.49 15.88 -4.05
CA LEU A 66 -15.92 17.15 -3.60
C LEU A 66 -16.21 18.25 -4.63
N SER A 67 -16.85 19.34 -4.21
CA SER A 67 -17.22 20.46 -5.09
C SER A 67 -16.68 21.79 -4.56
N THR A 68 -16.14 22.63 -5.46
CA THR A 68 -15.68 23.99 -5.16
C THR A 68 -15.58 24.81 -6.43
N ASN A 69 -15.92 26.10 -6.38
CA ASN A 69 -15.73 27.06 -7.49
C ASN A 69 -16.16 26.54 -8.88
N GLY A 70 -17.32 25.85 -8.96
CA GLY A 70 -17.85 25.29 -10.21
C GLY A 70 -17.18 24.00 -10.70
N VAL A 71 -16.19 23.47 -9.98
CA VAL A 71 -15.54 22.19 -10.27
C VAL A 71 -15.99 21.14 -9.27
N SER A 72 -16.26 19.93 -9.76
CA SER A 72 -16.52 18.77 -8.92
C SER A 72 -15.63 17.60 -9.30
N LYS A 73 -15.12 16.89 -8.29
CA LYS A 73 -14.38 15.63 -8.44
C LYS A 73 -15.06 14.56 -7.62
N MET A 74 -15.23 13.39 -8.21
CA MET A 74 -15.82 12.22 -7.55
C MET A 74 -14.78 11.14 -7.40
N ALA A 75 -14.83 10.44 -6.28
CA ALA A 75 -13.95 9.32 -6.02
C ALA A 75 -14.59 8.33 -5.06
N PHE A 76 -14.18 7.07 -5.18
CA PHE A 76 -14.51 6.04 -4.21
C PHE A 76 -13.55 6.07 -3.03
N GLY A 77 -14.08 5.75 -1.87
CA GLY A 77 -13.35 5.36 -0.67
C GLY A 77 -13.93 4.06 -0.14
N GLY A 78 -13.12 3.28 0.56
CA GLY A 78 -13.59 2.01 1.08
C GLY A 78 -12.73 1.50 2.22
N THR A 79 -13.35 0.70 3.07
CA THR A 79 -12.68 0.03 4.19
C THR A 79 -13.26 -1.37 4.35
N SER A 80 -12.45 -2.30 4.83
CA SER A 80 -12.96 -3.59 5.29
C SER A 80 -13.86 -3.37 6.50
N ILE A 81 -14.90 -4.18 6.64
CA ILE A 81 -15.74 -4.17 7.84
C ILE A 81 -14.90 -4.63 9.04
N THR A 82 -14.92 -3.83 10.09
CA THR A 82 -14.16 -4.15 11.30
C THR A 82 -14.88 -5.26 12.07
N VAL A 83 -14.21 -6.40 12.24
CA VAL A 83 -14.71 -7.54 13.01
C VAL A 83 -13.91 -7.74 14.30
N SER A 84 -14.59 -8.16 15.36
CA SER A 84 -13.99 -8.50 16.64
C SER A 84 -13.21 -9.82 16.54
N ARG A 85 -12.51 -10.19 17.62
CA ARG A 85 -11.82 -11.49 17.70
C ARG A 85 -12.80 -12.68 17.65
N ASP A 86 -14.04 -12.45 18.03
CA ASP A 86 -15.10 -13.45 18.09
C ASP A 86 -15.90 -13.53 16.76
N GLY A 87 -15.49 -12.74 15.75
CA GLY A 87 -16.12 -12.73 14.42
C GLY A 87 -17.33 -11.81 14.30
N GLU A 88 -17.65 -11.02 15.33
CA GLU A 88 -18.78 -10.10 15.31
C GLU A 88 -18.41 -8.77 14.66
N ILE A 89 -19.34 -8.18 13.91
CA ILE A 89 -19.16 -6.84 13.34
C ILE A 89 -19.10 -5.82 14.48
N VAL A 90 -18.03 -5.03 14.52
CA VAL A 90 -17.81 -4.02 15.57
C VAL A 90 -18.68 -2.80 15.34
N SER A 91 -18.56 -2.14 14.18
CA SER A 91 -19.30 -0.91 13.88
C SER A 91 -19.26 -0.56 12.40
N VAL A 92 -20.33 -0.91 11.66
CA VAL A 92 -20.50 -0.48 10.25
C VAL A 92 -20.53 1.05 10.13
N ALA A 93 -21.00 1.76 11.16
CA ALA A 93 -21.05 3.21 11.17
C ALA A 93 -19.65 3.83 11.16
N ASP A 94 -18.70 3.27 11.90
CA ASP A 94 -17.32 3.77 11.89
C ASP A 94 -16.60 3.38 10.60
N ASP A 95 -16.91 2.21 10.04
CA ASP A 95 -16.43 1.79 8.73
C ASP A 95 -16.94 2.74 7.62
N LEU A 96 -18.21 3.13 7.65
CA LEU A 96 -18.77 4.15 6.74
C LEU A 96 -18.06 5.50 6.89
N LYS A 97 -17.77 5.97 8.12
CA LYS A 97 -17.02 7.23 8.34
C LYS A 97 -15.60 7.14 7.78
N ALA A 98 -14.94 5.99 7.95
CA ALA A 98 -13.61 5.74 7.39
C ALA A 98 -13.65 5.76 5.85
N ALA A 99 -14.60 5.04 5.23
CA ALA A 99 -14.79 5.04 3.78
C ALA A 99 -15.10 6.44 3.22
N CYS A 100 -15.94 7.23 3.91
CA CYS A 100 -16.19 8.64 3.58
C CYS A 100 -14.90 9.47 3.61
N THR A 101 -14.06 9.28 4.62
CA THR A 101 -12.77 9.98 4.74
C THR A 101 -11.82 9.62 3.59
N ASP A 102 -11.78 8.34 3.21
CA ASP A 102 -10.96 7.90 2.08
C ASP A 102 -11.47 8.45 0.75
N ALA A 103 -12.79 8.51 0.54
CA ALA A 103 -13.40 9.12 -0.64
C ALA A 103 -13.07 10.62 -0.72
N LEU A 104 -13.16 11.34 0.39
CA LEU A 104 -12.77 12.75 0.47
C LEU A 104 -11.30 12.96 0.11
N LYS A 105 -10.38 12.21 0.74
CA LYS A 105 -8.94 12.30 0.46
C LYS A 105 -8.65 12.01 -1.01
N LYS A 106 -9.31 11.00 -1.59
CA LYS A 106 -9.10 10.64 -2.98
C LYS A 106 -9.64 11.71 -3.93
N ALA A 107 -10.84 12.23 -3.70
CA ALA A 107 -11.40 13.33 -4.49
C ALA A 107 -10.55 14.60 -4.38
N ALA A 108 -10.05 14.93 -3.19
CA ALA A 108 -9.13 16.04 -2.96
C ALA A 108 -7.78 15.86 -3.70
N SER A 109 -7.29 14.63 -3.83
CA SER A 109 -6.08 14.36 -4.65
C SER A 109 -6.26 14.72 -6.12
N LEU A 110 -7.47 14.56 -6.66
CA LEU A 110 -7.79 14.96 -8.04
C LEU A 110 -7.81 16.50 -8.22
N MET A 111 -7.81 17.25 -7.11
CA MET A 111 -7.69 18.71 -7.05
C MET A 111 -6.25 19.16 -6.71
N GLY A 112 -5.32 18.22 -6.55
CA GLY A 112 -3.90 18.50 -6.25
C GLY A 112 -3.45 18.15 -4.83
N VAL A 113 -4.38 17.87 -3.91
CA VAL A 113 -4.05 17.65 -2.49
C VAL A 113 -3.34 16.32 -2.26
N GLY A 114 -2.12 16.37 -1.74
CA GLY A 114 -1.39 15.15 -1.36
C GLY A 114 -0.85 14.32 -2.53
N LEU A 115 -0.70 14.91 -3.72
CA LEU A 115 -0.12 14.22 -4.89
C LEU A 115 1.27 13.63 -4.63
N SER A 116 2.07 14.27 -3.78
CA SER A 116 3.41 13.79 -3.40
C SER A 116 3.39 12.44 -2.68
N LEU A 117 2.25 12.02 -2.10
CA LEU A 117 2.10 10.71 -1.45
C LEU A 117 1.97 9.55 -2.45
N TYR A 118 1.61 9.84 -3.70
CA TYR A 118 1.41 8.85 -4.77
C TYR A 118 2.61 8.73 -5.72
N GLN A 119 3.63 9.56 -5.53
CA GLN A 119 4.88 9.48 -6.27
C GLN A 119 5.76 8.42 -5.60
N ASP A 120 5.61 7.17 -6.02
CA ASP A 120 6.48 6.06 -5.59
C ASP A 120 7.94 6.43 -5.83
N GLY A 121 8.79 6.37 -4.80
CA GLY A 121 10.22 6.14 -5.03
C GLY A 121 11.25 6.63 -4.03
N GLN A 122 10.95 7.47 -3.04
CA GLN A 122 11.99 7.86 -2.07
C GLN A 122 11.46 7.76 -0.64
N PRO A 123 12.13 6.98 0.24
CA PRO A 123 12.00 7.19 1.68
C PRO A 123 12.28 8.67 1.93
N LEU A 124 11.35 9.36 2.59
CA LEU A 124 11.61 10.70 3.07
C LEU A 124 12.62 10.56 4.22
N ASP A 125 13.90 10.56 3.89
CA ASP A 125 14.95 10.76 4.87
C ASP A 125 14.72 12.14 5.53
N PRO A 126 14.56 12.23 6.87
CA PRO A 126 14.24 13.49 7.56
C PRO A 126 15.37 14.55 7.52
N LYS A 127 16.39 14.39 6.68
CA LYS A 127 17.57 15.25 6.62
C LYS A 127 17.89 15.64 5.17
N ALA A 128 17.03 16.43 4.55
CA ALA A 128 17.42 17.16 3.34
C ALA A 128 16.73 18.54 3.30
N SER A 129 17.06 19.37 4.28
CA SER A 129 16.91 20.82 4.14
C SER A 129 17.90 21.35 3.09
N THR A 130 17.35 22.00 2.06
CA THR A 130 17.95 23.06 1.24
C THR A 130 19.28 22.79 0.52
N LYS A 131 19.23 22.77 -0.82
CA LYS A 131 19.98 23.74 -1.66
C LYS A 131 19.44 23.80 -3.10
N PRO A 132 19.46 24.97 -3.77
CA PRO A 132 18.89 25.17 -5.10
C PRO A 132 19.80 24.62 -6.20
N THR A 133 19.15 24.19 -7.29
CA THR A 133 19.71 23.80 -8.57
C THR A 133 20.48 24.94 -9.27
N SER A 134 21.68 24.65 -9.77
CA SER A 134 22.26 25.37 -10.91
C SER A 134 22.93 24.39 -11.88
N ASN A 135 22.69 24.65 -13.17
CA ASN A 135 23.23 23.95 -14.34
C ASN A 135 24.76 24.03 -14.42
N GLY A 136 25.40 23.00 -15.00
CA GLY A 136 26.78 23.09 -15.46
C GLY A 136 27.32 21.79 -16.02
N ALA A 137 27.72 21.83 -17.29
CA ALA A 137 28.19 20.70 -18.09
C ALA A 137 29.63 20.25 -17.79
N ASN A 138 29.92 19.03 -18.28
CA ASN A 138 31.20 18.56 -18.83
C ASN A 138 32.39 18.28 -17.87
N GLY A 139 33.11 17.18 -18.11
CA GLY A 139 34.49 17.03 -17.62
C GLY A 139 34.91 15.63 -17.19
N GLN A 140 35.99 15.15 -17.80
CA GLN A 140 36.58 13.81 -17.72
C GLN A 140 37.28 13.47 -16.39
N SER A 141 37.63 12.18 -16.31
CA SER A 141 38.89 11.59 -15.80
C SER A 141 39.07 11.26 -14.31
N ARG A 142 39.21 9.94 -14.08
CA ARG A 142 40.33 9.21 -13.44
C ARG A 142 40.90 9.77 -12.13
N GLN A 143 40.88 9.00 -11.04
CA GLN A 143 41.98 8.09 -10.62
C GLN A 143 41.85 7.66 -9.13
N HIS A 144 42.04 6.35 -8.92
CA HIS A 144 42.84 5.70 -7.87
C HIS A 144 42.41 5.55 -6.39
N ARG A 145 42.76 4.33 -5.92
CA ARG A 145 43.00 3.78 -4.56
C ARG A 145 41.80 3.14 -3.85
N GLU A 146 41.70 1.82 -3.85
CA GLU A 146 42.48 0.78 -3.11
C GLU A 146 42.27 0.75 -1.59
N SER A 147 41.89 -0.47 -1.17
CA SER A 147 42.15 -1.12 0.11
C SER A 147 41.30 -0.74 1.32
N SER A 148 40.41 -1.66 1.72
CA SER A 148 40.67 -2.46 2.92
C SER A 148 39.60 -3.55 3.07
N GLY A 149 40.06 -4.81 3.05
CA GLY A 149 39.32 -5.92 3.62
C GLY A 149 39.66 -6.08 5.10
N ASN A 150 38.63 -6.37 5.89
CA ASN A 150 38.57 -7.10 7.17
C ASN A 150 37.18 -6.77 7.73
N GLY A 151 36.33 -7.70 8.15
CA GLY A 151 36.63 -8.98 8.79
C GLY A 151 35.92 -8.95 10.16
N ASP A 152 35.10 -9.98 10.42
CA ASP A 152 34.53 -10.36 11.72
C ASP A 152 33.51 -9.40 12.36
N GLY A 153 32.42 -9.83 12.99
CA GLY A 153 31.97 -11.15 13.36
C GLY A 153 30.92 -11.01 14.49
N ASN A 154 30.08 -12.03 14.61
CA ASN A 154 29.43 -12.47 15.85
C ASN A 154 28.28 -11.62 16.45
N GLY A 155 27.19 -12.31 16.83
CA GLY A 155 26.09 -11.66 17.55
C GLY A 155 24.80 -12.47 17.70
N ASN A 156 24.94 -13.70 18.18
CA ASN A 156 23.93 -14.64 18.66
C ASN A 156 22.58 -14.05 19.17
N GLY A 157 21.45 -14.60 18.71
CA GLY A 157 20.16 -14.37 19.37
C GLY A 157 18.90 -14.75 18.60
N ARG A 158 18.26 -15.83 19.08
CA ARG A 158 16.79 -15.98 19.25
C ARG A 158 15.98 -16.73 18.18
N GLN A 159 15.20 -17.67 18.74
CA GLN A 159 13.86 -18.12 18.35
C GLN A 159 13.72 -19.06 17.15
N HIS A 160 13.65 -20.35 17.50
CA HIS A 160 12.79 -21.32 16.82
C HIS A 160 11.42 -20.70 16.50
N GLY A 161 11.05 -20.68 15.22
CA GLY A 161 9.70 -20.28 14.76
C GLY A 161 9.63 -19.65 13.35
N ALA A 162 10.74 -19.21 12.75
CA ALA A 162 10.72 -18.52 11.44
C ALA A 162 11.29 -19.35 10.27
N SER A 163 11.96 -20.48 10.54
CA SER A 163 12.67 -21.24 9.50
C SER A 163 11.75 -22.03 8.57
N ASP A 164 10.52 -22.30 9.00
CA ASP A 164 9.62 -23.21 8.26
C ASP A 164 8.56 -22.48 7.43
N ARG A 165 8.50 -21.15 7.45
CA ARG A 165 7.54 -20.38 6.66
C ARG A 165 7.96 -20.28 5.19
N ILE A 166 7.01 -20.44 4.27
CA ILE A 166 7.19 -20.26 2.81
C ILE A 166 8.03 -19.02 2.49
N THR A 167 8.98 -19.19 1.57
CA THR A 167 9.80 -18.09 1.07
C THR A 167 9.08 -17.28 -0.01
N GLN A 168 9.46 -16.00 -0.19
CA GLN A 168 8.90 -15.16 -1.25
C GLN A 168 9.11 -15.75 -2.65
N ARG A 169 10.21 -16.48 -2.86
CA ARG A 169 10.49 -17.18 -4.12
C ARG A 169 9.48 -18.31 -4.37
N GLN A 170 9.20 -19.13 -3.36
CA GLN A 170 8.23 -20.21 -3.46
C GLN A 170 6.81 -19.67 -3.69
N LEU A 171 6.41 -18.63 -2.94
CA LEU A 171 5.10 -18.01 -3.13
C LEU A 171 4.95 -17.46 -4.56
N SER A 172 5.97 -16.76 -5.06
CA SER A 172 5.96 -16.25 -6.44
C SER A 172 5.89 -17.38 -7.48
N ALA A 173 6.56 -18.50 -7.22
CA ALA A 173 6.55 -19.67 -8.10
C ALA A 173 5.16 -20.29 -8.20
N ILE A 174 4.47 -20.51 -7.08
CA ILE A 174 3.07 -21.02 -7.01
C ILE A 174 2.15 -20.15 -7.88
N TRP A 175 2.14 -18.82 -7.67
CA TRP A 175 1.30 -17.90 -8.44
C TRP A 175 1.66 -17.84 -9.93
N SER A 176 2.95 -17.98 -10.26
CA SER A 176 3.39 -17.96 -11.65
C SER A 176 2.97 -19.22 -12.40
N MET A 177 3.02 -20.39 -11.75
CA MET A 177 2.69 -21.67 -12.37
C MET A 177 1.18 -21.90 -12.43
N GLY A 178 0.44 -21.57 -11.38
CA GLY A 178 -1.02 -21.62 -11.41
C GLY A 178 -1.61 -20.74 -12.52
N ARG A 179 -1.06 -19.53 -12.73
CA ARG A 179 -1.45 -18.68 -13.88
C ARG A 179 -1.14 -19.31 -15.24
N LYS A 180 -0.01 -20.02 -15.38
CA LYS A 180 0.33 -20.73 -16.62
C LYS A 180 -0.62 -21.91 -16.89
N LEU A 181 -1.18 -22.51 -15.85
CA LEU A 181 -2.22 -23.54 -15.93
C LEU A 181 -3.63 -22.97 -16.15
N GLY A 182 -3.76 -21.65 -16.29
CA GLY A 182 -5.06 -20.99 -16.43
C GLY A 182 -5.89 -20.95 -15.14
N GLN A 183 -5.31 -21.28 -13.99
CA GLN A 183 -6.01 -21.20 -12.71
C GLN A 183 -6.16 -19.75 -12.24
N SER A 184 -7.34 -19.43 -11.71
CA SER A 184 -7.59 -18.16 -11.05
C SER A 184 -6.88 -18.09 -9.69
N ALA A 185 -6.72 -16.88 -9.16
CA ALA A 185 -6.10 -16.70 -7.85
C ALA A 185 -6.89 -17.41 -6.73
N ASP A 186 -8.22 -17.42 -6.84
CA ASP A 186 -9.09 -18.07 -5.87
C ASP A 186 -8.99 -19.59 -5.95
N GLN A 187 -8.88 -20.16 -7.15
CA GLN A 187 -8.66 -21.60 -7.32
C GLN A 187 -7.35 -22.08 -6.68
N ILE A 188 -6.28 -21.28 -6.76
CA ILE A 188 -4.99 -21.60 -6.12
C ILE A 188 -5.10 -21.51 -4.59
N ARG A 189 -5.88 -20.56 -4.06
CA ARG A 189 -6.13 -20.43 -2.61
C ARG A 189 -6.97 -21.58 -2.09
N ASP A 190 -8.05 -21.90 -2.79
CA ASP A 190 -8.94 -23.00 -2.47
C ASP A 190 -8.18 -24.32 -2.47
N GLU A 191 -7.27 -24.53 -3.43
CA GLU A 191 -6.45 -25.73 -3.49
C GLU A 191 -5.45 -25.83 -2.33
N ALA A 192 -4.79 -24.72 -1.97
CA ALA A 192 -3.89 -24.69 -0.82
C ALA A 192 -4.64 -24.90 0.51
N MET A 193 -5.82 -24.27 0.66
CA MET A 193 -6.69 -24.45 1.83
C MET A 193 -7.21 -25.89 1.92
N ARG A 194 -7.62 -26.49 0.81
CA ARG A 194 -8.14 -27.87 0.74
C ARG A 194 -7.09 -28.90 1.12
N ARG A 195 -5.82 -28.67 0.76
CA ARG A 195 -4.74 -29.65 0.97
C ARG A 195 -3.97 -29.46 2.27
N PHE A 196 -3.64 -28.21 2.60
CA PHE A 196 -2.73 -27.88 3.71
C PHE A 196 -3.46 -27.16 4.85
N GLY A 197 -4.77 -26.88 4.70
CA GLY A 197 -5.57 -26.20 5.71
C GLY A 197 -5.24 -24.72 5.90
N VAL A 198 -4.37 -24.15 5.05
CA VAL A 198 -3.89 -22.76 5.14
C VAL A 198 -3.77 -22.12 3.76
N GLN A 199 -3.88 -20.80 3.70
CA GLN A 199 -3.69 -20.07 2.44
C GLN A 199 -2.22 -20.14 1.96
N PRO A 200 -1.95 -19.97 0.65
CA PRO A 200 -0.60 -20.07 0.09
C PRO A 200 0.46 -19.21 0.80
N GLU A 201 0.08 -18.06 1.34
CA GLU A 201 0.93 -17.09 2.04
C GLU A 201 1.40 -17.55 3.43
N PHE A 202 0.77 -18.61 3.95
CA PHE A 202 1.04 -19.21 5.27
C PHE A 202 1.54 -20.64 5.19
N LEU A 203 1.75 -21.18 3.98
CA LEU A 203 2.32 -22.52 3.81
C LEU A 203 3.68 -22.66 4.49
N ALA A 204 4.00 -23.86 4.92
CA ALA A 204 5.35 -24.20 5.30
C ALA A 204 6.23 -24.32 4.04
N LYS A 205 7.56 -24.20 4.18
CA LYS A 205 8.49 -24.30 3.04
C LYS A 205 8.41 -25.65 2.35
N HIS A 206 8.18 -26.72 3.11
CA HIS A 206 8.06 -28.06 2.56
C HIS A 206 6.76 -28.20 1.76
N ASP A 207 5.62 -27.78 2.32
CA ASP A 207 4.31 -27.78 1.65
C ASP A 207 4.31 -26.94 0.37
N ALA A 208 4.93 -25.75 0.44
CA ALA A 208 5.09 -24.88 -0.71
C ALA A 208 5.91 -25.54 -1.82
N SER A 209 6.94 -26.31 -1.46
CA SER A 209 7.76 -27.04 -2.45
C SER A 209 6.97 -28.19 -3.08
N THR A 210 6.19 -28.93 -2.30
CA THR A 210 5.28 -29.97 -2.79
C THR A 210 4.30 -29.41 -3.81
N LEU A 211 3.61 -28.31 -3.47
CA LEU A 211 2.65 -27.65 -4.36
C LEU A 211 3.31 -27.12 -5.66
N ILE A 212 4.55 -26.62 -5.56
CA ILE A 212 5.33 -26.17 -6.73
C ILE A 212 5.63 -27.33 -7.68
N THR A 213 6.07 -28.47 -7.14
CA THR A 213 6.39 -29.66 -7.94
C THR A 213 5.18 -30.15 -8.71
N GLU A 214 4.02 -30.24 -8.06
CA GLU A 214 2.78 -30.71 -8.69
C GLU A 214 2.27 -29.76 -9.78
N LEU A 215 2.33 -28.44 -9.53
CA LEU A 215 2.00 -27.46 -10.56
C LEU A 215 2.97 -27.56 -11.75
N GLY A 216 4.23 -27.92 -11.49
CA GLY A 216 5.23 -28.22 -12.51
C GLY A 216 4.90 -29.49 -13.31
N GLU A 217 4.49 -30.56 -12.66
CA GLU A 217 4.07 -31.82 -13.30
C GLU A 217 2.80 -31.62 -14.13
N ALA A 218 1.82 -30.87 -13.62
CA ALA A 218 0.62 -30.52 -14.37
C ALA A 218 0.92 -29.66 -15.61
N LEU A 219 1.98 -28.83 -15.57
CA LEU A 219 2.46 -28.06 -16.73
C LEU A 219 3.24 -28.91 -17.73
N ALA A 220 3.90 -29.97 -17.28
CA ALA A 220 4.65 -30.88 -18.14
C ALA A 220 3.72 -31.80 -18.95
N GLY A 221 2.48 -32.00 -18.51
CA GLY A 221 1.53 -32.94 -19.12
C GLY A 221 1.97 -34.41 -18.95
N PRO A 222 1.09 -35.39 -19.23
CA PRO A 222 1.49 -36.79 -19.34
C PRO A 222 2.40 -37.06 -20.55
#